data_AF-A0A174AR88-F1
#
_entry.id   AF-A0A174AR88-F1
#
_cell.length_a   1.000
_cell.length_b   1.000
_cell.length_c   1.000
_cell.angle_alpha   90.00
_cell.angle_beta   90.00
_cell.angle_gamma   90.00
#
_symmetry.space_group_name_H-M   'P 1'
#
loop_
_entity.id
_entity.type
_entity.pdbx_description
1 polymer ?
#
loop_
_entity_poly.entity_id
_entity_poly.type
_entity_poly.pdbx_seq_one_letter_code
_entity_poly.pdbx_strand_id
1 'polypeptide(L)'
;MDKICWIRAFRLRHRVTIAELAFCAGISSQLLSLIELDSGRQSPQHEAMLRRACAALMSARHAELAQMEAELSACPNIFAMEQGDQDGV
;
A
#
# COMPACT_ATOMS: atom_id res chain seq x y z
N MET A 1 23.70 2.96 -15.06
CA MET A 1 22.58 2.74 -14.13
C MET A 1 21.52 3.78 -14.44
N ASP A 2 20.38 3.35 -14.94
CA ASP A 2 19.24 4.24 -15.13
C ASP A 2 18.81 4.80 -13.77
N LYS A 3 18.73 6.13 -13.66
CA LYS A 3 18.32 6.80 -12.43
C LYS A 3 16.82 6.59 -12.25
N ILE A 4 16.44 5.79 -11.25
CA ILE A 4 15.05 5.64 -10.84
C ILE A 4 14.72 6.64 -9.73
N CYS A 5 13.54 7.25 -9.77
CA CYS A 5 13.11 8.13 -8.69
C CYS A 5 12.97 7.34 -7.38
N TRP A 6 13.27 7.99 -6.25
CA TRP A 6 13.31 7.30 -4.95
C TRP A 6 11.96 6.68 -4.59
N ILE A 7 10.85 7.38 -4.83
CA ILE A 7 9.52 6.90 -4.47
C ILE A 7 9.15 5.62 -5.22
N ARG A 8 9.51 5.50 -6.51
CA ARG A 8 9.31 4.27 -7.27
C ARG A 8 10.17 3.13 -6.74
N ALA A 9 11.44 3.41 -6.43
CA ALA A 9 12.33 2.40 -5.86
C ALA A 9 11.82 1.90 -4.50
N PHE A 10 11.35 2.81 -3.64
CA PHE A 10 10.71 2.49 -2.37
C PHE A 10 9.49 1.59 -2.59
N ARG A 11 8.58 1.99 -3.47
CA ARG A 11 7.35 1.26 -3.79
C ARG A 11 7.65 -0.17 -4.25
N LEU A 12 8.60 -0.35 -5.17
CA LEU A 12 9.01 -1.67 -5.66
C LEU A 12 9.68 -2.51 -4.57
N ARG A 13 10.57 -1.93 -3.76
CA ARG A 13 11.27 -2.64 -2.67
C ARG A 13 10.31 -3.20 -1.63
N HIS A 14 9.26 -2.44 -1.31
CA HIS A 14 8.29 -2.80 -0.26
C HIS A 14 7.02 -3.46 -0.81
N ARG A 15 7.04 -3.90 -2.08
CA ARG A 15 5.92 -4.56 -2.77
C ARG A 15 4.62 -3.78 -2.65
N VAL A 16 4.72 -2.47 -2.82
CA VAL A 16 3.56 -1.57 -2.87
C VAL A 16 3.18 -1.45 -4.34
N THR A 17 1.94 -1.74 -4.69
CA THR A 17 1.44 -1.57 -6.05
C THR A 17 1.28 -0.07 -6.36
N ILE A 18 1.26 0.26 -7.64
CA ILE A 18 0.98 1.64 -8.06
C ILE A 18 -0.43 2.07 -7.63
N ALA A 19 -1.39 1.14 -7.62
CA ALA A 19 -2.76 1.39 -7.21
C ALA A 19 -2.87 1.71 -5.72
N GLU A 20 -2.22 0.92 -4.84
CA GLU A 20 -2.19 1.19 -3.40
C GLU A 20 -1.63 2.58 -3.08
N LEU A 21 -0.45 2.92 -3.61
CA LEU A 21 0.16 4.22 -3.31
C LEU A 21 -0.64 5.38 -3.90
N ALA A 22 -1.21 5.21 -5.11
CA ALA A 22 -2.05 6.22 -5.73
C ALA A 22 -3.34 6.46 -4.93
N PHE A 23 -3.96 5.39 -4.44
CA PHE A 23 -5.12 5.45 -3.55
C PHE A 23 -4.79 6.23 -2.27
N CYS A 24 -3.70 5.90 -1.57
CA CYS A 24 -3.27 6.63 -0.37
C CYS A 24 -2.93 8.11 -0.65
N ALA A 25 -2.48 8.42 -1.87
CA ALA A 25 -2.17 9.79 -2.29
C ALA A 25 -3.39 10.58 -2.78
N GLY A 26 -4.55 9.92 -2.96
CA GLY A 26 -5.76 10.56 -3.49
C GLY A 26 -5.65 10.96 -4.97
N ILE A 27 -4.85 10.22 -5.75
CA ILE A 27 -4.61 10.49 -7.18
C ILE A 27 -4.79 9.24 -8.03
N SER A 28 -4.81 9.39 -9.36
CA SER A 28 -4.86 8.24 -10.27
C SER A 28 -3.50 7.52 -10.36
N SER A 29 -3.52 6.22 -10.64
CA SER A 29 -2.30 5.44 -10.90
C SER A 29 -1.50 5.99 -12.09
N GLN A 30 -2.18 6.56 -13.10
CA GLN A 30 -1.55 7.22 -14.23
C GLN A 30 -0.75 8.46 -13.80
N LEU A 31 -1.32 9.32 -12.96
CA LEU A 31 -0.61 10.49 -12.44
C LEU A 31 0.59 10.08 -11.60
N LEU A 32 0.44 9.08 -10.73
CA LEU A 32 1.56 8.55 -9.96
C LEU A 32 2.67 8.02 -10.87
N SER A 33 2.32 7.26 -11.92
CA SER A 33 3.28 6.75 -12.92
C SER A 33 4.08 7.89 -13.57
N LEU A 34 3.39 8.97 -13.95
CA LEU A 34 4.02 10.16 -14.53
C LEU A 34 4.97 10.84 -13.54
N ILE A 35 4.59 11.02 -12.27
CA ILE A 35 5.48 11.57 -11.24
C ILE A 35 6.71 10.67 -11.03
N GLU A 36 6.52 9.35 -11.08
CA GLU A 36 7.59 8.37 -10.91
C GLU A 36 8.59 8.35 -12.07
N LEU A 37 8.14 8.69 -13.29
CA LEU A 37 8.92 8.58 -14.53
C LEU A 37 9.53 9.91 -14.99
N ASP A 38 8.88 11.03 -14.68
CA ASP A 38 9.21 12.34 -15.23
C ASP A 38 9.66 13.30 -14.11
N SER A 39 10.94 13.69 -14.13
CA SER A 39 11.50 14.65 -13.18
C SER A 39 10.86 16.03 -13.28
N GLY A 40 10.32 16.41 -14.44
CA GLY A 40 9.59 17.68 -14.60
C GLY A 40 8.29 17.74 -13.79
N ARG A 41 7.76 16.58 -13.36
CA ARG A 41 6.58 16.48 -12.50
C ARG A 41 6.92 16.31 -11.03
N GLN A 42 8.19 16.21 -10.64
CA GLN A 42 8.61 16.00 -9.26
C GLN A 42 8.71 17.34 -8.50
N SER A 43 7.55 17.94 -8.23
CA SER A 43 7.44 19.20 -7.48
C SER A 43 7.44 18.97 -5.96
N PRO A 44 7.78 20.00 -5.16
CA PRO A 44 7.68 19.93 -3.70
C PRO A 44 6.27 19.57 -3.19
N GLN A 45 5.23 19.98 -3.91
CA GLN A 45 3.84 19.64 -3.59
C GLN A 45 3.57 18.15 -3.76
N HIS A 46 4.05 17.54 -4.86
CA HIS A 46 3.95 16.10 -5.06
C HIS A 46 4.79 15.33 -4.04
N GLU A 47 5.98 15.82 -3.67
CA GLU A 47 6.76 15.19 -2.60
C GLU A 47 5.99 15.17 -1.28
N ALA A 48 5.44 16.31 -0.85
CA ALA A 48 4.68 16.40 0.40
C ALA A 48 3.44 15.50 0.39
N MET A 49 2.75 15.41 -0.75
CA MET A 49 1.63 14.49 -0.96
C MET A 49 2.07 13.03 -0.81
N LEU A 50 3.12 12.62 -1.51
CA LEU A 50 3.61 11.24 -1.49
C LEU A 50 4.17 10.83 -0.13
N ARG A 51 4.78 11.76 0.62
CA ARG A 51 5.18 11.51 2.02
C ARG A 51 3.98 11.21 2.91
N ARG A 52 2.90 11.99 2.80
CA ARG A 52 1.65 11.72 3.55
C ARG A 52 1.03 10.38 3.12
N ALA A 53 1.01 10.09 1.83
CA ALA A 53 0.52 8.82 1.30
C ALA A 53 1.31 7.63 1.87
N CYS A 54 2.64 7.73 1.94
CA CYS A 54 3.48 6.69 2.54
C CYS A 54 3.20 6.52 4.03
N ALA A 55 3.01 7.61 4.78
CA ALA A 55 2.67 7.53 6.20
C ALA A 55 1.32 6.85 6.43
N ALA A 56 0.30 7.20 5.63
CA ALA A 56 -1.02 6.56 5.67
C ALA A 56 -0.94 5.07 5.33
N LEU A 57 -0.17 4.71 4.29
CA LEU A 57 0.06 3.32 3.90
C LEU A 57 0.70 2.50 5.02
N MET A 58 1.76 3.01 5.65
CA MET A 58 2.41 2.33 6.77
C MET A 58 1.46 2.18 7.97
N SER A 59 0.66 3.22 8.27
CA SER A 59 -0.35 3.14 9.32
C SER A 59 -1.40 2.07 9.04
N ALA A 60 -1.88 1.97 7.80
CA ALA A 60 -2.86 0.96 7.41
C ALA A 60 -2.28 -0.46 7.54
N ARG A 61 -1.03 -0.66 7.08
CA ARG A 61 -0.33 -1.95 7.21
C ARG A 61 -0.08 -2.34 8.67
N HIS A 62 0.26 -1.39 9.53
CA HIS A 62 0.40 -1.67 10.97
C HIS A 62 -0.94 -2.08 11.60
N ALA A 63 -2.05 -1.44 11.21
CA ALA A 63 -3.37 -1.81 11.71
C ALA A 63 -3.79 -3.20 11.24
N GLU A 64 -3.56 -3.53 9.97
CA GLU A 64 -3.82 -4.86 9.40
C GLU A 64 -3.00 -5.94 10.11
N LEU A 65 -1.70 -5.71 10.31
CA LEU A 65 -0.84 -6.63 11.05
C LEU A 65 -1.33 -6.83 12.50
N ALA A 66 -1.66 -5.75 13.21
CA ALA A 66 -2.18 -5.83 14.57
C ALA A 66 -3.50 -6.62 14.63
N GLN A 67 -4.37 -6.45 13.64
CA GLN A 67 -5.62 -7.20 13.52
C GLN A 67 -5.36 -8.69 13.29
N MET A 68 -4.46 -9.03 12.35
CA MET A 68 -4.06 -10.42 12.09
C MET A 68 -3.44 -11.08 13.33
N GLU A 69 -2.59 -10.36 14.07
CA GLU A 69 -1.99 -10.83 15.32
C GLU A 69 -3.06 -11.12 16.38
N ALA A 70 -4.06 -10.25 16.50
CA ALA A 70 -5.17 -10.42 17.44
C ALA A 70 -6.05 -11.61 17.06
N GLU A 71 -6.38 -11.78 15.78
CA GLU A 71 -7.16 -12.92 15.26
C GLU A 71 -6.45 -14.24 15.52
N LEU A 72 -5.15 -14.34 15.19
CA LEU A 72 -4.37 -15.54 15.42
C LEU A 72 -4.24 -15.86 16.93
N SER A 73 -4.06 -14.84 17.76
CA SER A 73 -3.98 -15.01 19.22
C SER A 73 -5.30 -15.46 19.84
N ALA A 74 -6.42 -15.02 19.27
CA ALA A 74 -7.76 -15.42 19.68
C ALA A 74 -8.17 -16.80 19.15
N CYS A 75 -7.47 -17.34 18.14
CA CYS A 75 -7.76 -18.62 17.52
C CYS A 75 -7.36 -19.79 18.43
N PRO A 76 -8.32 -20.53 19.03
CA PRO A 76 -8.00 -21.62 19.95
C PRO A 76 -7.44 -22.86 19.22
N ASN A 77 -7.74 -23.02 17.93
CA ASN A 77 -7.25 -24.09 17.07
C ASN A 77 -7.22 -23.60 15.62
N ILE A 78 -6.03 -23.48 15.03
CA ILE A 78 -5.83 -22.99 13.65
C ILE A 78 -6.42 -23.90 12.57
N PHE A 79 -6.80 -25.13 12.92
CA PHE A 79 -7.50 -26.06 12.04
C PHE A 79 -9.01 -26.11 12.32
N ALA A 80 -9.53 -25.26 13.21
CA ALA A 80 -10.96 -25.13 13.41
C ALA A 80 -11.61 -24.76 12.07
N MET A 81 -12.61 -25.54 11.67
CA MET A 81 -13.36 -25.24 10.46
C MET A 81 -14.23 -24.02 10.73
N GLU A 82 -13.98 -22.94 10.01
CA GLU A 82 -14.93 -21.84 9.93
C GLU A 82 -16.08 -22.24 9.00
N GLN A 83 -17.32 -21.85 9.32
CA GLN A 83 -18.42 -21.96 8.37
C GLN A 83 -18.09 -21.03 7.21
N GLY A 84 -17.63 -21.58 6.08
CA GLY A 84 -17.60 -20.84 4.84
C GLY A 84 -19.01 -20.35 4.53
N ASP A 85 -19.15 -19.11 4.06
CA ASP A 85 -20.42 -18.61 3.54
C ASP A 85 -21.01 -19.67 2.60
N GLN A 86 -22.12 -20.28 3.04
CA GLN A 86 -22.93 -21.11 2.16
C GLN A 86 -23.67 -20.15 1.24
N ASP A 87 -22.98 -19.59 0.26
CA ASP A 87 -23.66 -19.04 -0.90
C ASP A 87 -24.23 -20.22 -1.68
N GLY A 88 -25.56 -20.31 -1.58
CA GLY A 88 -26.38 -21.36 -2.14
C GLY A 88 -26.20 -21.54 -3.64
N VAL A 89 -26.36 -22.78 -4.05
CA VAL A 89 -26.62 -23.24 -5.43
C VAL A 89 -27.70 -22.40 -6.11
#